data_AF-A0A0F9USJ7-F1
#
_entry.id   AF-A0A0F9USJ7-F1
#
_cell.length_a   1.000
_cell.length_b   1.000
_cell.length_c   1.000
_cell.angle_alpha   90.00
_cell.angle_beta   90.00
_cell.angle_gamma   90.00
#
_symmetry.space_group_name_H-M   'P 1'
#
loop_
_entity.id
_entity.type
_entity.pdbx_description
1 polymer ?
#
loop_
_entity_poly.entity_id
_entity_poly.type
_entity_poly.pdbx_seq_one_letter_code
_entity_poly.pdbx_strand_id
1 'polypeptide(L)'
;MAAAAVLVIAIPLGLYLAEPKPAAAAELYELHQHALSPETDLYVHADPQELATQLEQKLGFRPAVPQLGAGMSLRGCCVVHFRNKPVGSYVVDTDRGVISVVVLTEKTDALDLGEEFGYGDRVYRATSFAECNMVAVELDGFTYCAIGEVSNEFLADLLSRLVPSEPR
;
A
#
# COMPACT_ATOMS: atom_id res chain seq x y z
N MET A 1 63.93 -33.23 11.44
CA MET A 1 62.87 -33.05 10.43
C MET A 1 61.53 -33.13 11.15
N ALA A 2 60.80 -32.03 11.26
CA ALA A 2 59.40 -32.03 11.71
C ALA A 2 58.72 -30.84 11.01
N ALA A 3 57.92 -31.14 9.99
CA ALA A 3 57.10 -30.15 9.29
C ALA A 3 55.71 -30.16 9.93
N ALA A 4 55.38 -29.10 10.69
CA ALA A 4 54.05 -28.90 11.23
C ALA A 4 53.17 -28.30 10.13
N ALA A 5 52.24 -29.09 9.60
CA ALA A 5 51.22 -28.63 8.66
C ALA A 5 50.12 -27.91 9.45
N VAL A 6 50.02 -26.60 9.30
CA VAL A 6 48.89 -25.81 9.84
C VAL A 6 47.75 -25.91 8.84
N LEU A 7 46.70 -26.64 9.22
CA LEU A 7 45.46 -26.74 8.46
C LEU A 7 44.62 -25.49 8.75
N VAL A 8 44.66 -24.50 7.85
CA VAL A 8 43.76 -23.34 7.91
C VAL A 8 42.42 -23.75 7.31
N ILE A 9 41.45 -24.07 8.17
CA ILE A 9 40.06 -24.24 7.76
C ILE A 9 39.49 -22.83 7.56
N ALA A 10 39.50 -22.36 6.31
CA ALA A 10 38.74 -21.19 5.91
C ALA A 10 37.26 -21.57 5.89
N ILE A 11 36.52 -21.20 6.93
CA ILE A 11 35.05 -21.24 6.90
C ILE A 11 34.62 -19.98 6.16
N PRO A 12 34.03 -20.07 4.95
CA PRO A 12 33.32 -18.92 4.42
C PRO A 12 32.07 -18.74 5.29
N LEU A 13 32.11 -17.76 6.20
CA LEU A 13 30.89 -17.16 6.73
C LEU A 13 30.18 -16.51 5.54
N GLY A 14 29.39 -17.31 4.83
CA GLY A 14 28.30 -16.83 4.02
C GLY A 14 27.25 -16.27 4.97
N LEU A 15 27.52 -15.09 5.52
CA LEU A 15 26.49 -14.22 6.06
C LEU A 15 25.56 -13.92 4.88
N TYR A 16 24.50 -14.70 4.77
CA TYR A 16 23.29 -14.28 4.09
C TYR A 16 22.83 -13.00 4.78
N LEU A 17 23.34 -11.87 4.29
CA LEU A 17 22.72 -10.57 4.51
C LEU A 17 21.36 -10.67 3.81
N ALA A 18 20.34 -11.08 4.56
CA ALA A 18 18.97 -10.82 4.15
C ALA A 18 18.90 -9.30 3.97
N GLU A 19 18.62 -8.88 2.74
CA GLU A 19 18.40 -7.46 2.44
C GLU A 19 17.34 -6.96 3.42
N PRO A 20 17.56 -5.80 4.08
CA PRO A 20 16.56 -5.24 4.96
C PRO A 20 15.30 -5.03 4.12
N LYS A 21 14.26 -5.82 4.44
CA LYS A 21 12.92 -5.62 3.88
C LYS A 21 12.53 -4.17 4.14
N PRO A 22 12.07 -3.39 3.14
CA PRO A 22 11.66 -2.02 3.38
C PRO A 22 10.51 -2.03 4.39
N ALA A 23 10.73 -1.46 5.58
CA ALA A 23 9.83 -1.56 6.72
C ALA A 23 8.40 -1.10 6.37
N ALA A 24 8.27 -0.14 5.44
CA ALA A 24 6.99 0.35 4.95
C ALA A 24 6.19 -0.72 4.20
N ALA A 25 6.83 -1.54 3.35
CA ALA A 25 6.13 -2.55 2.58
C ALA A 25 5.52 -3.63 3.50
N ALA A 26 6.28 -4.07 4.50
CA ALA A 26 5.78 -5.02 5.49
C ALA A 26 4.57 -4.47 6.28
N GLU A 27 4.65 -3.22 6.74
CA GLU A 27 3.55 -2.59 7.49
C GLU A 27 2.32 -2.33 6.60
N LEU A 28 2.51 -1.91 5.34
CA LEU A 28 1.41 -1.79 4.37
C LEU A 28 0.74 -3.15 4.11
N TYR A 29 1.52 -4.23 3.99
CA TYR A 29 0.96 -5.58 3.89
C TYR A 29 0.14 -5.96 5.13
N GLU A 30 0.63 -5.66 6.33
CA GLU A 30 -0.13 -5.90 7.57
C GLU A 30 -1.45 -5.12 7.60
N LEU A 31 -1.46 -3.86 7.11
CA LEU A 31 -2.68 -3.07 6.96
C LEU A 31 -3.66 -3.69 5.97
N HIS A 32 -3.16 -4.23 4.86
CA HIS A 32 -3.98 -4.96 3.89
C HIS A 32 -4.58 -6.22 4.51
N GLN A 33 -3.78 -7.07 5.16
CA GLN A 33 -4.25 -8.27 5.84
C GLN A 33 -5.28 -7.93 6.94
N HIS A 34 -5.04 -6.87 7.71
CA HIS A 34 -5.99 -6.39 8.71
C HIS A 34 -7.31 -5.97 8.04
N ALA A 35 -7.27 -5.19 6.96
CA ALA A 35 -8.47 -4.76 6.25
C ALA A 35 -9.28 -5.93 5.64
N LEU A 36 -8.63 -7.07 5.39
CA LEU A 36 -9.27 -8.28 4.88
C LEU A 36 -9.78 -9.22 5.98
N SER A 37 -9.35 -9.03 7.24
CA SER A 37 -9.74 -9.88 8.35
C SER A 37 -11.26 -9.79 8.60
N PRO A 38 -11.96 -10.92 8.84
CA PRO A 38 -13.37 -10.93 9.18
C PRO A 38 -13.70 -10.23 10.51
N GLU A 39 -12.69 -10.01 11.35
CA GLU A 39 -12.83 -9.34 12.65
C GLU A 39 -12.72 -7.80 12.55
N THR A 40 -12.44 -7.27 11.36
CA THR A 40 -12.24 -5.83 11.18
C THR A 40 -13.58 -5.13 11.01
N ASP A 41 -13.87 -4.19 11.93
CA ASP A 41 -15.02 -3.30 11.86
C ASP A 41 -14.85 -2.30 10.71
N LEU A 42 -15.18 -2.75 9.50
CA LEU A 42 -15.30 -1.88 8.34
C LEU A 42 -16.63 -1.14 8.42
N TYR A 43 -16.57 0.17 8.19
CA TYR A 43 -17.77 0.92 7.85
C TYR A 43 -18.20 0.52 6.44
N VAL A 44 -19.19 -0.36 6.32
CA VAL A 44 -19.65 -0.95 5.05
C VAL A 44 -20.69 -0.05 4.41
N HIS A 45 -20.27 0.75 3.45
CA HIS A 45 -21.15 1.54 2.58
C HIS A 45 -20.61 1.49 1.15
N ALA A 46 -21.51 1.30 0.18
CA ALA A 46 -21.16 1.17 -1.23
C ALA A 46 -20.97 2.52 -1.94
N ASP A 47 -21.37 3.64 -1.31
CA ASP A 47 -21.25 4.98 -1.91
C ASP A 47 -19.86 5.60 -1.62
N PRO A 48 -19.06 5.89 -2.66
CA PRO A 48 -17.79 6.61 -2.53
C PRO A 48 -17.88 7.93 -1.76
N GLN A 49 -18.98 8.68 -1.89
CA GLN A 49 -19.13 10.00 -1.27
C GLN A 49 -19.37 9.89 0.25
N GLU A 50 -20.17 8.91 0.67
CA GLU A 50 -20.38 8.61 2.09
C GLU A 50 -19.09 8.12 2.74
N LEU A 51 -18.32 7.27 2.05
CA LEU A 51 -17.02 6.78 2.51
C LEU A 51 -16.02 7.94 2.69
N ALA A 52 -15.93 8.83 1.71
CA ALA A 52 -15.06 10.02 1.80
C ALA A 52 -15.45 10.90 3.00
N THR A 53 -16.75 11.08 3.23
CA THR A 53 -17.28 11.85 4.37
C THR A 53 -16.94 11.19 5.70
N GLN A 54 -17.04 9.86 5.79
CA GLN A 54 -16.72 9.11 7.00
C GLN A 54 -15.23 9.20 7.33
N LEU A 55 -14.36 9.10 6.33
CA LEU A 55 -12.92 9.28 6.51
C LEU A 55 -12.59 10.72 6.89
N GLU A 56 -13.27 11.71 6.30
CA GLU A 56 -13.12 13.12 6.67
C GLU A 56 -13.43 13.39 8.13
N GLN A 57 -14.53 12.85 8.66
CA GLN A 57 -14.90 13.02 10.07
C GLN A 57 -13.86 12.45 11.03
N LYS A 58 -13.15 11.38 10.63
CA LYS A 58 -12.16 10.71 11.47
C LYS A 58 -10.74 11.25 11.31
N LEU A 59 -10.37 11.69 10.11
CA LEU A 59 -9.02 12.11 9.76
C LEU A 59 -8.84 13.64 9.73
N GLY A 60 -9.94 14.39 9.65
CA GLY A 60 -9.91 15.85 9.50
C GLY A 60 -9.63 16.34 8.08
N PHE A 61 -9.52 15.43 7.10
CA PHE A 61 -9.37 15.75 5.68
C PHE A 61 -10.17 14.76 4.82
N ARG A 62 -10.67 15.22 3.67
CA ARG A 62 -11.47 14.40 2.77
C ARG A 62 -10.58 13.70 1.75
N PRO A 63 -10.42 12.37 1.79
CA PRO A 63 -9.61 11.65 0.80
C PRO A 63 -10.33 11.57 -0.55
N ALA A 64 -9.56 11.49 -1.63
CA ALA A 64 -10.03 11.07 -2.93
C ALA A 64 -10.47 9.60 -2.87
N VAL A 65 -11.60 9.28 -3.50
CA VAL A 65 -12.13 7.92 -3.59
C VAL A 65 -12.30 7.59 -5.09
N PRO A 66 -11.99 6.37 -5.54
CA PRO A 66 -12.03 6.06 -6.97
C PRO A 66 -13.45 6.13 -7.53
N GLN A 67 -13.58 6.63 -8.75
CA GLN A 67 -14.78 6.40 -9.54
C GLN A 67 -14.82 4.92 -9.95
N LEU A 68 -15.71 4.16 -9.31
CA LEU A 68 -15.81 2.72 -9.50
C LEU A 68 -16.30 2.38 -10.92
N GLY A 69 -15.59 1.48 -11.59
CA GLY A 69 -15.99 0.93 -12.88
C GLY A 69 -16.89 -0.30 -12.75
N ALA A 70 -17.28 -0.87 -13.88
CA ALA A 70 -17.96 -2.16 -13.92
C ALA A 70 -17.09 -3.24 -13.24
N GLY A 71 -17.69 -4.07 -12.39
CA GLY A 71 -16.99 -5.13 -11.66
C GLY A 71 -16.23 -4.65 -10.43
N MET A 72 -16.35 -3.37 -10.05
CA MET A 72 -15.75 -2.82 -8.83
C MET A 72 -16.83 -2.45 -7.81
N SER A 73 -16.60 -2.74 -6.54
CA SER A 73 -17.46 -2.28 -5.44
C SER A 73 -16.65 -1.92 -4.21
N LEU A 74 -17.08 -0.88 -3.48
CA LEU A 74 -16.50 -0.57 -2.18
C LEU A 74 -17.04 -1.54 -1.14
N ARG A 75 -16.12 -2.20 -0.43
CA ARG A 75 -16.44 -3.06 0.71
C ARG A 75 -16.61 -2.26 1.99
N GLY A 76 -15.81 -1.21 2.17
CA GLY A 76 -15.91 -0.31 3.30
C GLY A 76 -14.61 0.42 3.62
N CYS A 77 -14.59 1.16 4.73
CA CYS A 77 -13.42 1.88 5.21
C CYS A 77 -13.20 1.75 6.72
N CYS A 78 -11.96 1.98 7.14
CA CYS A 78 -11.57 2.13 8.54
C CYS A 78 -10.44 3.17 8.67
N VAL A 79 -10.16 3.56 9.92
CA VAL A 79 -8.96 4.32 10.26
C VAL A 79 -8.05 3.38 11.02
N VAL A 80 -6.82 3.26 10.53
CA VAL A 80 -5.77 2.39 11.07
C VAL A 80 -4.54 3.24 11.38
N HIS A 81 -3.46 2.62 11.85
CA HIS A 81 -2.22 3.33 12.13
C HIS A 81 -1.11 2.85 11.20
N PHE A 82 -0.38 3.80 10.63
CA PHE A 82 0.88 3.56 9.92
C PHE A 82 1.95 4.44 10.56
N ARG A 83 3.05 3.85 11.03
CA ARG A 83 4.13 4.56 11.76
C ARG A 83 3.61 5.42 12.92
N ASN A 84 2.65 4.90 13.68
CA ASN A 84 1.95 5.58 14.80
C ASN A 84 1.12 6.81 14.38
N LYS A 85 0.82 7.00 13.09
CA LYS A 85 -0.06 8.07 12.61
C LYS A 85 -1.38 7.49 12.12
N PRO A 86 -2.53 8.13 12.40
CA PRO A 86 -3.81 7.68 11.85
C PRO A 86 -3.80 7.84 10.34
N VAL A 87 -4.22 6.81 9.63
CA VAL A 87 -4.37 6.77 8.17
C VAL A 87 -5.73 6.23 7.80
N GLY A 88 -6.29 6.71 6.68
CA GLY A 88 -7.49 6.14 6.10
C GLY A 88 -7.17 4.86 5.34
N SER A 89 -7.98 3.84 5.49
CA SER A 89 -7.93 2.65 4.66
C SER A 89 -9.32 2.34 4.13
N TYR A 90 -9.43 2.02 2.85
CA TYR A 90 -10.67 1.50 2.27
C TYR A 90 -10.39 0.33 1.35
N VAL A 91 -11.40 -0.53 1.21
CA VAL A 91 -11.29 -1.79 0.48
C VAL A 91 -12.18 -1.75 -0.75
N VAL A 92 -11.62 -2.10 -1.89
CA VAL A 92 -12.28 -2.21 -3.19
C VAL A 92 -12.26 -3.68 -3.62
N ASP A 93 -13.44 -4.25 -3.79
CA ASP A 93 -13.62 -5.54 -4.44
C ASP A 93 -13.56 -5.36 -5.96
N THR A 94 -12.81 -6.21 -6.64
CA THR A 94 -12.70 -6.23 -8.11
C THR A 94 -12.85 -7.66 -8.63
N ASP A 95 -13.04 -7.80 -9.95
CA ASP A 95 -13.04 -9.11 -10.63
C ASP A 95 -11.68 -9.82 -10.61
N ARG A 96 -10.59 -9.10 -10.30
CA ARG A 96 -9.21 -9.63 -10.24
C ARG A 96 -8.71 -9.89 -8.84
N GLY A 97 -9.44 -9.46 -7.82
CA GLY A 97 -9.02 -9.59 -6.43
C GLY A 97 -9.49 -8.43 -5.56
N VAL A 98 -9.15 -8.50 -4.28
CA VAL A 98 -9.48 -7.47 -3.30
C VAL A 98 -8.28 -6.53 -3.17
N ILE A 99 -8.54 -5.23 -3.24
CA ILE A 99 -7.50 -4.20 -3.15
C ILE A 99 -7.79 -3.32 -1.94
N SER A 100 -6.80 -3.13 -1.08
CA SER A 100 -6.85 -2.07 -0.06
C SER A 100 -6.17 -0.82 -0.60
N VAL A 101 -6.77 0.34 -0.36
CA VAL A 101 -6.13 1.63 -0.59
C VAL A 101 -5.93 2.33 0.74
N VAL A 102 -4.67 2.65 1.04
CA VAL A 102 -4.25 3.36 2.24
C VAL A 102 -3.89 4.79 1.87
N VAL A 103 -4.45 5.76 2.59
CA VAL A 103 -4.24 7.20 2.36
C VAL A 103 -3.32 7.74 3.46
N LEU A 104 -2.14 8.22 3.05
CA LEU A 104 -1.07 8.67 3.92
C LEU A 104 -0.79 10.17 3.73
N THR A 105 -0.37 10.84 4.79
CA THR A 105 0.16 12.21 4.74
C THR A 105 1.66 12.26 4.45
N GLU A 106 2.34 11.11 4.51
CA GLU A 106 3.75 10.99 4.13
C GLU A 106 3.89 10.98 2.61
N LYS A 107 4.95 11.58 2.09
CA LYS A 107 5.29 11.54 0.66
C LYS A 107 5.73 10.14 0.24
N THR A 108 5.57 9.83 -1.04
CA THR A 108 6.00 8.55 -1.64
C THR A 108 7.50 8.26 -1.41
N ASP A 109 8.34 9.30 -1.44
CA ASP A 109 9.77 9.21 -1.11
C ASP A 109 10.04 8.67 0.30
N ALA A 110 9.20 9.01 1.27
CA ALA A 110 9.37 8.60 2.68
C ALA A 110 8.95 7.14 2.93
N LEU A 111 8.22 6.54 1.98
CA LEU A 111 7.81 5.14 2.04
C LEU A 111 8.89 4.18 1.54
N ASP A 112 9.94 4.68 0.90
CA ASP A 112 11.01 3.85 0.32
C ASP A 112 10.44 2.74 -0.58
N LEU A 113 9.41 3.10 -1.36
CA LEU A 113 8.82 2.24 -2.39
C LEU A 113 9.78 2.23 -3.57
N GLY A 114 10.04 1.04 -4.12
CA GLY A 114 11.12 0.75 -5.05
C GLY A 114 11.04 1.49 -6.38
N GLU A 115 10.63 0.80 -7.44
CA GLU A 115 10.76 1.29 -8.81
C GLU A 115 9.74 2.39 -9.11
N GLU A 116 10.19 3.43 -9.80
CA GLU A 116 9.34 4.49 -10.34
C GLU A 116 8.91 4.14 -11.77
N PHE A 117 7.63 4.34 -12.08
CA PHE A 117 7.10 4.12 -13.42
C PHE A 117 5.99 5.11 -13.77
N GLY A 118 5.84 5.40 -15.06
CA GLY A 118 4.76 6.26 -15.57
C GLY A 118 3.53 5.45 -15.97
N TYR A 119 2.34 5.96 -15.64
CA TYR A 119 1.06 5.43 -16.12
C TYR A 119 0.08 6.59 -16.35
N GLY A 120 -0.41 6.75 -17.58
CA GLY A 120 -1.18 7.95 -17.95
C GLY A 120 -0.34 9.23 -17.83
N ASP A 121 -0.85 10.22 -17.09
CA ASP A 121 -0.22 11.51 -16.82
C ASP A 121 0.47 11.59 -15.45
N ARG A 122 0.57 10.45 -14.73
CA ARG A 122 1.10 10.39 -13.36
C ARG A 122 2.32 9.49 -13.26
N VAL A 123 3.11 9.77 -12.24
CA VAL A 123 4.27 8.98 -11.83
C VAL A 123 3.90 8.19 -10.57
N TYR A 124 4.23 6.91 -10.59
CA TYR A 124 3.90 5.96 -9.54
C TYR A 124 5.17 5.33 -9.00
N ARG A 125 5.11 4.86 -7.75
CA ARG A 125 6.15 4.00 -7.16
C ARG A 125 5.60 2.64 -6.83
N ALA A 126 6.32 1.59 -7.20
CA ALA A 126 5.94 0.21 -6.97
C ALA A 126 6.93 -0.52 -6.06
N THR A 127 6.39 -1.44 -5.27
CA THR A 127 7.16 -2.50 -4.63
C THR A 127 6.29 -3.75 -4.50
N SER A 128 6.88 -4.85 -4.07
CA SER A 128 6.18 -6.10 -3.81
C SER A 128 6.60 -6.69 -2.48
N PHE A 129 5.66 -7.26 -1.74
CA PHE A 129 5.92 -7.95 -0.49
C PHE A 129 4.88 -9.04 -0.25
N ALA A 130 5.33 -10.25 0.10
CA ALA A 130 4.47 -11.39 0.44
C ALA A 130 3.33 -11.59 -0.58
N GLU A 131 3.69 -11.69 -1.87
CA GLU A 131 2.77 -11.90 -3.01
C GLU A 131 1.85 -10.72 -3.36
N CYS A 132 1.73 -9.74 -2.46
CA CYS A 132 1.09 -8.47 -2.77
C CYS A 132 2.02 -7.54 -3.54
N ASN A 133 1.45 -6.87 -4.55
CA ASN A 133 2.02 -5.68 -5.13
C ASN A 133 1.49 -4.44 -4.42
N MET A 134 2.29 -3.38 -4.41
CA MET A 134 2.00 -2.11 -3.77
C MET A 134 2.36 -1.00 -4.73
N VAL A 135 1.39 -0.17 -5.08
CA VAL A 135 1.60 0.97 -5.98
C VAL A 135 1.14 2.22 -5.27
N ALA A 136 1.98 3.25 -5.25
CA ALA A 136 1.65 4.53 -4.65
C ALA A 136 1.72 5.69 -5.65
N VAL A 137 0.85 6.68 -5.44
CA VAL A 137 0.81 7.93 -6.19
C VAL A 137 0.55 9.10 -5.24
N GLU A 138 1.14 10.25 -5.53
CA GLU A 138 0.82 11.50 -4.84
C GLU A 138 -0.34 12.22 -5.55
N LEU A 139 -1.37 12.58 -4.79
CA LEU A 139 -2.54 13.33 -5.27
C LEU A 139 -3.03 14.27 -4.16
N ASP A 140 -3.24 15.54 -4.49
CA ASP A 140 -3.74 16.58 -3.57
C ASP A 140 -2.97 16.70 -2.25
N GLY A 141 -1.65 16.43 -2.27
CA GLY A 141 -0.79 16.51 -1.09
C GLY A 141 -0.84 15.28 -0.18
N PHE A 142 -1.52 14.21 -0.60
CA PHE A 142 -1.56 12.92 0.08
C PHE A 142 -0.95 11.82 -0.80
N THR A 143 -0.47 10.76 -0.18
CA THR A 143 -0.04 9.54 -0.88
C THR A 143 -1.14 8.49 -0.79
N TYR A 144 -1.53 7.95 -1.93
CA TYR A 144 -2.47 6.84 -2.03
C TYR A 144 -1.70 5.59 -2.40
N CYS A 145 -1.71 4.58 -1.53
CA CYS A 145 -1.05 3.30 -1.76
C CYS A 145 -2.10 2.21 -1.95
N ALA A 146 -2.19 1.64 -3.15
CA ALA A 146 -3.03 0.49 -3.47
C ALA A 146 -2.23 -0.81 -3.29
N ILE A 147 -2.82 -1.78 -2.61
CA ILE A 147 -2.18 -3.03 -2.18
C ILE A 147 -3.09 -4.20 -2.54
N GLY A 148 -2.54 -5.23 -3.20
CA GLY A 148 -3.26 -6.46 -3.47
C GLY A 148 -2.45 -7.46 -4.30
N GLU A 149 -2.95 -8.70 -4.39
CA GLU A 149 -2.37 -9.79 -5.21
C GLU A 149 -2.77 -9.63 -6.69
N VAL A 150 -2.51 -8.46 -7.27
CA VAL A 150 -2.82 -8.11 -8.68
C VAL A 150 -1.66 -7.32 -9.28
N SER A 151 -1.59 -7.21 -10.60
CA SER A 151 -0.48 -6.52 -11.30
C SER A 151 -0.36 -5.02 -10.94
N ASN A 152 0.86 -4.48 -10.94
CA ASN A 152 1.13 -3.05 -10.73
C ASN A 152 0.31 -2.14 -11.65
N GLU A 153 0.13 -2.53 -12.91
CA GLU A 153 -0.65 -1.77 -13.90
C GLU A 153 -2.13 -1.69 -13.51
N PHE A 154 -2.67 -2.73 -12.88
CA PHE A 154 -4.07 -2.75 -12.44
C PHE A 154 -4.26 -1.91 -11.18
N LEU A 155 -3.29 -1.93 -10.27
CA LEU A 155 -3.26 -1.02 -9.11
C LEU A 155 -3.15 0.45 -9.56
N ALA A 156 -2.28 0.74 -10.53
CA ALA A 156 -2.15 2.07 -11.12
C ALA A 156 -3.44 2.51 -11.84
N ASP A 157 -4.10 1.61 -12.57
CA ASP A 157 -5.40 1.87 -13.20
C ASP A 157 -6.46 2.27 -12.17
N LEU A 158 -6.57 1.53 -11.06
CA LEU A 158 -7.48 1.88 -9.98
C LEU A 158 -7.16 3.27 -9.41
N LEU A 159 -5.89 3.56 -9.14
CA LEU A 159 -5.45 4.85 -8.59
C LEU A 159 -5.59 6.01 -9.58
N SER A 160 -5.56 5.75 -10.89
CA SER A 160 -5.81 6.77 -11.91
C SER A 160 -7.26 7.29 -11.88
N ARG A 161 -8.19 6.48 -11.34
CA ARG A 161 -9.63 6.80 -11.21
C ARG A 161 -9.96 7.60 -9.95
N LEU A 162 -8.97 7.92 -9.12
CA LEU A 162 -9.17 8.79 -7.95
C LEU A 162 -9.65 10.17 -8.42
N VAL A 163 -10.84 10.55 -7.95
CA VAL A 163 -11.41 11.88 -8.22
C VAL A 163 -10.89 12.83 -7.13
N PRO A 164 -10.23 13.94 -7.50
CA PRO A 164 -9.79 14.94 -6.53
C PRO A 164 -10.92 15.36 -5.60
N SER A 165 -10.61 15.50 -4.32
CA SER A 165 -11.56 16.09 -3.37
C SER A 165 -11.80 17.55 -3.75
N GLU A 166 -13.05 17.96 -3.96
CA GLU A 166 -13.37 19.36 -4.29
C GLU A 166 -12.77 20.30 -3.23
N PRO A 167 -12.08 21.38 -3.63
CA PRO A 167 -11.57 22.36 -2.69
C PRO A 167 -12.73 23.03 -1.96
N ARG A 168 -12.63 23.11 -0.63
CA ARG A 168 -13.53 23.91 0.21
C ARG A 168 -13.42 25.40 -0.09
#